data_AF-K1KPY8-F1
#
_entry.id   AF-K1KPY8-F1
#
_cell.length_a   1.000
_cell.length_b   1.000
_cell.length_c   1.000
_cell.angle_alpha   90.00
_cell.angle_beta   90.00
_cell.angle_gamma   90.00
#
_symmetry.space_group_name_H-M   'P 1'
#
loop_
_entity.id
_entity.type
_entity.pdbx_description
1 polymer ?
#
loop_
_entity_poly.entity_id
_entity_poly.type
_entity_poly.pdbx_seq_one_letter_code
_entity_poly.pdbx_strand_id
1 'polypeptide(L)' 'MLEKKLALHETMEFHEVINFMTTSLLKSKLSQGVVFDDDLRALLDKNVKLSTPALTAMVKLYSKSELEY' A
#
# COMPACT_ATOMS: atom_id res chain seq x y z
N MET A 1 -21.87 4.91 -13.64
CA MET A 1 -20.70 4.39 -12.91
C MET A 1 -21.16 4.07 -11.50
N LEU A 2 -20.91 2.88 -10.96
CA LEU A 2 -21.21 2.61 -9.55
C LEU A 2 -20.38 3.58 -8.68
N GLU A 3 -21.03 4.55 -8.04
CA GLU A 3 -20.44 5.27 -6.92
C GLU A 3 -20.22 4.23 -5.82
N LYS A 4 -18.96 3.86 -5.60
CA LYS A 4 -18.60 2.83 -4.61
C LYS A 4 -18.57 3.50 -3.25
N LYS A 5 -19.77 3.65 -2.66
CA LYS A 5 -19.91 4.05 -1.27
C LYS A 5 -19.38 2.91 -0.40
N LEU A 6 -18.59 3.27 0.60
CA LEU A 6 -18.04 2.34 1.58
C LEU A 6 -18.77 2.57 2.90
N ALA A 7 -19.17 1.49 3.56
CA ALA A 7 -19.63 1.59 4.93
C ALA A 7 -18.50 2.10 5.85
N LEU A 8 -18.85 2.58 7.03
CA LEU A 8 -17.87 3.12 7.99
C LEU A 8 -16.74 2.12 8.30
N HIS A 9 -17.07 0.84 8.52
CA HIS A 9 -16.07 -0.18 8.80
C HIS A 9 -15.16 -0.45 7.59
N GLU A 10 -15.70 -0.55 6.38
CA GLU A 10 -14.92 -0.73 5.15
C GLU A 10 -13.97 0.44 4.90
N THR A 11 -14.41 1.67 5.19
CA THR A 11 -13.58 2.88 5.10
C THR A 11 -12.39 2.79 6.07
N MET A 12 -12.66 2.40 7.31
CA MET A 12 -11.63 2.25 8.34
C MET A 12 -10.65 1.12 8.02
N GLU A 13 -11.16 -0.05 7.64
CA GLU A 13 -10.35 -1.20 7.23
C GLU A 13 -9.46 -0.85 6.02
N PHE A 14 -10.01 -0.13 5.03
CA PHE A 14 -9.23 0.27 3.87
C PHE A 14 -8.12 1.27 4.25
N HIS A 15 -8.40 2.21 5.16
CA HIS A 15 -7.38 3.13 5.69
C HIS A 15 -6.26 2.37 6.43
N GLU A 16 -6.63 1.40 7.26
CA GLU A 16 -5.67 0.56 8.00
C GLU A 16 -4.75 -0.24 7.06
N VAL A 17 -5.32 -0.85 6.02
CA VAL A 17 -4.53 -1.58 5.02
C VAL A 17 -3.57 -0.64 4.27
N ILE A 18 -4.01 0.56 3.91
CA ILE A 18 -3.13 1.57 3.28
C ILE A 18 -1.96 1.92 4.22
N ASN A 19 -2.21 2.13 5.50
CA ASN A 19 -1.16 2.42 6.49
C ASN A 19 -0.19 1.23 6.66
N PHE A 20 -0.73 0.01 6.75
CA PHE A 20 0.07 -1.21 6.82
C PHE A 20 0.99 -1.36 5.60
N MET A 21 0.44 -1.19 4.39
CA MET A 21 1.21 -1.28 3.15
C MET A 21 2.26 -0.17 3.05
N THR A 22 1.94 1.04 3.49
CA THR A 22 2.88 2.17 3.51
C THR A 22 4.08 1.88 4.41
N THR A 23 3.82 1.45 5.66
CA THR A 23 4.90 1.13 6.61
C THR A 23 5.75 -0.05 6.14
N SER A 24 5.14 -1.07 5.55
CA SER A 24 5.84 -2.23 4.98
C SER A 24 6.73 -1.84 3.80
N LEU A 25 6.23 -1.00 2.88
CA LEU A 25 6.99 -0.50 1.74
C LEU A 25 8.19 0.35 2.20
N LEU A 26 7.99 1.24 3.18
CA LEU A 26 9.06 2.03 3.78
C LEU A 26 10.16 1.15 4.37
N LYS A 27 9.78 0.11 5.13
CA LYS A 27 10.72 -0.86 5.69
C LYS A 27 11.51 -1.59 4.60
N SER A 28 10.85 -2.03 3.53
CA SER A 28 11.54 -2.69 2.41
C SER A 28 12.53 -1.75 1.71
N LYS A 29 12.14 -0.49 1.45
CA LYS A 29 13.05 0.51 0.85
C LYS A 29 14.25 0.81 1.75
N LEU A 30 14.02 1.01 3.05
CA LEU A 30 15.11 1.23 4.01
C LEU A 30 16.07 0.04 4.02
N SER A 31 15.52 -1.18 4.05
CA SER A 31 16.31 -2.42 4.09
C SER A 31 17.19 -2.59 2.85
N GLN A 32 16.72 -2.21 1.65
CA GLN A 32 17.54 -2.24 0.43
C GLN A 32 18.81 -1.39 0.54
N GLY A 33 18.76 -0.29 1.28
CA GLY A 33 19.89 0.62 1.45
C GLY A 33 20.96 0.12 2.43
N VAL A 34 20.65 -0.90 3.23
CA VAL A 34 21.54 -1.40 4.30
C VAL A 34 21.86 -2.90 4.19
N VAL A 35 21.14 -3.64 3.34
CA VAL A 35 21.34 -5.08 3.16
C VAL A 35 22.56 -5.36 2.29
N PHE A 36 23.41 -6.29 2.75
CA PHE A 36 24.61 -6.72 2.03
C PHE A 36 24.39 -7.98 1.18
N ASP A 37 23.39 -8.79 1.54
CA ASP A 37 23.01 -9.98 0.78
C ASP A 37 22.30 -9.58 -0.53
N ASP A 38 22.89 -9.97 -1.66
CA ASP A 38 22.44 -9.56 -3.00
C ASP A 38 21.10 -10.18 -3.39
N ASP A 39 20.84 -11.43 -2.99
CA ASP A 39 19.59 -12.12 -3.29
C ASP A 39 18.44 -11.51 -2.50
N LEU A 40 18.69 -11.19 -1.22
CA LEU A 40 17.73 -10.47 -0.38
C LEU A 40 17.48 -9.05 -0.91
N ARG A 41 18.51 -8.35 -1.39
CA ARG A 41 18.36 -7.04 -2.03
C ARG A 41 17.47 -7.12 -3.27
N ALA A 42 17.65 -8.13 -4.11
CA ALA A 42 16.82 -8.37 -5.30
C ALA A 42 15.37 -8.69 -4.94
N LEU A 43 15.14 -9.49 -3.88
CA LEU A 43 13.80 -9.78 -3.38
C LEU A 43 13.10 -8.53 -2.85
N LEU A 44 13.82 -7.68 -2.10
CA LEU A 44 13.29 -6.40 -1.62
C LEU A 44 13.00 -5.46 -2.80
N ASP A 45 13.85 -5.39 -3.82
CA ASP A 45 13.64 -4.60 -5.05
C ASP A 45 12.37 -5.01 -5.78
N LYS A 46 12.16 -6.32 -5.94
CA LYS A 46 10.91 -6.87 -6.47
C LYS A 46 9.70 -6.44 -5.65
N ASN A 47 9.78 -6.49 -4.31
CA ASN A 47 8.69 -6.03 -3.45
C ASN A 47 8.37 -4.55 -3.66
N VAL A 48 9.39 -3.68 -3.71
CA VAL A 48 9.20 -2.24 -3.91
C VAL A 48 8.56 -1.95 -5.27
N LYS A 49 9.03 -2.61 -6.33
CA LYS A 49 8.50 -2.44 -7.70
C LYS A 49 7.04 -2.86 -7.83
N LEU A 50 6.61 -3.92 -7.15
CA LEU A 50 5.23 -4.39 -7.19
C LEU A 50 4.31 -3.58 -6.26
N SER A 51 4.77 -3.28 -5.05
CA SER A 51 3.94 -2.67 -4.01
C SER A 51 3.72 -1.17 -4.22
N THR A 52 4.66 -0.46 -4.84
CA THR A 52 4.53 0.98 -5.13
C THR A 52 3.31 1.31 -6.03
N PRO A 53 3.15 0.71 -7.23
CA PRO A 53 1.99 1.00 -8.07
C PRO A 53 0.68 0.50 -7.44
N ALA A 54 0.70 -0.63 -6.73
CA ALA A 54 -0.47 -1.15 -6.03
C ALA A 54 -0.96 -0.18 -4.95
N LEU A 55 -0.06 0.28 -4.06
CA LEU A 55 -0.38 1.27 -3.04
C LEU A 55 -0.86 2.59 -3.65
N THR A 56 -0.24 3.04 -4.75
CA THR A 56 -0.68 4.24 -5.48
C THR A 56 -2.12 4.10 -5.99
N ALA A 57 -2.47 2.94 -6.55
CA ALA A 57 -3.83 2.66 -7.00
C ALA A 57 -4.82 2.60 -5.82
N MET A 58 -4.42 2.01 -4.70
CA MET A 58 -5.24 1.94 -3.47
C MET A 58 -5.52 3.33 -2.90
N VAL A 59 -4.49 4.18 -2.77
CA VAL A 59 -4.66 5.58 -2.32
C VAL A 59 -5.58 6.35 -3.26
N LYS A 60 -5.41 6.18 -4.57
CA LYS A 60 -6.29 6.82 -5.57
C LYS A 60 -7.74 6.34 -5.46
N LEU A 61 -7.96 5.06 -5.17
CA LEU A 61 -9.30 4.51 -4.97
C LEU A 61 -9.92 5.05 -3.67
N TYR A 62 -9.18 5.04 -2.57
CA TYR A 62 -9.62 5.58 -1.28
C TYR A 62 -9.91 7.09 -1.34
N SER A 63 -9.11 7.88 -2.06
CA SER A 63 -9.39 9.32 -2.25
C SER A 63 -10.69 9.62 -2.99
N LYS A 64 -11.27 8.61 -3.65
CA LYS A 64 -12.53 8.70 -4.40
C LYS A 64 -13.67 7.95 -3.74
N SER A 65 -13.44 7.29 -2.59
CA SER A 65 -14.52 6.64 -1.87
C SER A 65 -15.34 7.66 -1.10
N GLU A 66 -16.64 7.44 -1.05
CA GLU A 66 -17.56 8.22 -0.23
C GLU A 66 -18.09 7.35 0.89
N LEU A 67 -18.30 7.96 2.06
CA LEU A 67 -18.91 7.26 3.19
C LEU A 67 -20.40 7.04 2.91
N GLU A 68 -20.86 5.79 3.07
CA GLU A 68 -22.28 5.47 3.09
C GLU A 68 -22.87 5.88 4.45
N TYR A 69 -23.86 6.79 4.43
CA TYR A 69 -24.59 7.29 5.60
C TYR A 69 -25.96 6.64 5.71
#